data_AF-A0A225DFW5-F1
#
_entry.id   AF-A0A225DFW5-F1
#
_cell.length_a   1.000
_cell.length_b   1.000
_cell.length_c   1.000
_cell.angle_alpha   90.00
_cell.angle_beta   90.00
_cell.angle_gamma   90.00
#
_symmetry.space_group_name_H-M   'P 1'
#
loop_
_entity.id
_entity.type
_entity.pdbx_description
1 polymer ?
#
loop_
_entity_poly.entity_id
_entity_poly.type
_entity_poly.pdbx_seq_one_letter_code
_entity_poly.pdbx_strand_id
1 'polypeptide(L)'
;MRAIAADFSVVDYFGDLAVEQDLRLLPQPVYRYSEEGKITDGAMFVFAHGTNPECGVLVEAYQDDAGARYRYAVAPMSIYQLQARYKNAPVWSVERRHTGRNARSYYAGVYTPEEGESLPE
;
A
#
# COMPACT_ATOMS: atom_id res chain seq x y z
N MET A 1 0.96 14.12 0.65
CA MET A 1 1.13 12.73 1.11
C MET A 1 -0.04 12.21 1.93
N ARG A 2 -0.37 12.76 3.11
CA ARG A 2 -1.50 12.25 3.92
C ARG A 2 -2.84 12.19 3.17
N ALA A 3 -3.16 13.22 2.37
CA ALA A 3 -4.39 13.22 1.58
C ALA A 3 -4.46 12.03 0.61
N ILE A 4 -3.36 11.75 -0.12
CA ILE A 4 -3.25 10.60 -1.02
C ILE A 4 -3.41 9.29 -0.23
N ALA A 5 -2.74 9.15 0.92
CA ALA A 5 -2.89 7.97 1.76
C ALA A 5 -4.31 7.79 2.32
N ALA A 6 -5.06 8.88 2.55
CA ALA A 6 -6.43 8.85 3.04
C ALA A 6 -7.46 8.42 1.97
N ASP A 7 -7.10 8.49 0.69
CA ASP A 7 -7.93 7.97 -0.41
C ASP A 7 -7.84 6.43 -0.56
N PHE A 8 -6.96 5.79 0.23
CA PHE A 8 -6.90 4.33 0.32
C PHE A 8 -7.87 3.80 1.36
N SER A 9 -8.54 2.70 1.02
CA SER A 9 -9.20 1.82 1.98
C SER A 9 -8.53 0.45 1.93
N VAL A 10 -8.28 -0.15 3.09
CA VAL A 10 -7.66 -1.48 3.17
C VAL A 10 -8.49 -2.35 4.10
N VAL A 11 -8.75 -3.57 3.68
CA VAL A 11 -9.46 -4.58 4.46
C VAL A 11 -8.56 -5.79 4.70
N ASP A 12 -8.71 -6.40 5.87
CA ASP A 12 -8.14 -7.70 6.22
C ASP A 12 -9.28 -8.70 6.47
N TYR A 13 -9.10 -9.93 6.03
CA TYR A 13 -10.07 -11.01 6.20
C TYR A 13 -9.79 -11.92 7.40
N PHE A 14 -8.66 -11.74 8.09
CA PHE A 14 -8.24 -12.51 9.28
C PHE A 14 -8.37 -14.04 9.15
N GLY A 15 -8.31 -14.55 7.91
CA GLY A 15 -8.37 -15.97 7.61
C GLY A 15 -9.76 -16.55 7.35
N ASP A 16 -10.82 -15.74 7.40
CA ASP A 16 -12.19 -16.09 7.01
C ASP A 16 -12.72 -15.06 6.01
N LEU A 17 -13.00 -15.48 4.77
CA LEU A 17 -13.50 -14.61 3.71
C LEU A 17 -14.86 -13.97 4.03
N ALA A 18 -15.61 -14.51 4.99
CA ALA A 18 -16.86 -13.93 5.46
C ALA A 18 -16.65 -12.76 6.45
N VAL A 19 -15.43 -12.59 6.99
CA VAL A 19 -15.09 -11.56 7.98
C VAL A 19 -14.25 -10.48 7.31
N GLU A 20 -14.91 -9.46 6.75
CA GLU A 20 -14.22 -8.29 6.20
C GLU A 20 -14.06 -7.22 7.29
N GLN A 21 -12.82 -6.86 7.61
CA GLN A 21 -12.52 -5.87 8.62
C GLN A 21 -11.75 -4.68 8.01
N ASP A 22 -12.38 -3.50 8.08
CA ASP A 22 -11.75 -2.24 7.71
C ASP A 22 -10.55 -1.93 8.62
N LEU A 23 -9.42 -1.60 7.99
CA LEU A 23 -8.23 -1.16 8.68
C LEU A 23 -8.20 0.36 8.79
N ARG A 24 -7.74 0.85 9.94
CA ARG A 24 -7.62 2.28 10.21
C ARG A 24 -6.27 2.80 9.72
N LEU A 25 -6.28 3.84 8.89
CA LEU A 25 -5.10 4.63 8.57
C LEU A 25 -4.55 5.32 9.83
N LEU A 26 -3.27 5.09 10.14
CA LEU A 26 -2.55 5.91 11.11
C LEU A 26 -2.29 7.30 10.52
N PRO A 27 -2.67 8.38 11.22
CA PRO A 27 -2.71 9.72 10.63
C PRO A 27 -1.32 10.33 10.36
N GLN A 28 -0.29 9.86 11.06
CA GLN A 28 1.09 10.29 10.88
C GLN A 28 1.84 9.22 10.07
N PRO A 29 2.67 9.61 9.08
CA PRO A 29 3.53 8.67 8.42
C PRO A 29 4.54 8.09 9.43
N VAL A 30 4.79 6.79 9.34
CA VAL A 30 5.78 6.11 10.21
C VAL A 30 7.21 6.39 9.75
N TYR A 31 7.38 6.82 8.50
CA TYR A 31 8.65 7.23 7.93
C TYR A 31 8.44 8.25 6.82
N ARG A 32 9.33 9.25 6.71
CA ARG A 32 9.34 10.26 5.65
C ARG A 32 10.76 10.45 5.15
N TYR A 33 10.94 10.58 3.85
CA TYR A 33 12.23 10.64 3.20
C TYR A 33 12.17 11.44 1.90
N SER A 34 13.35 11.74 1.36
CA SER A 34 13.54 12.29 0.03
C SER A 34 14.83 11.72 -0.55
N GLU A 35 14.94 11.72 -1.88
CA GLU A 35 16.14 11.30 -2.59
C GLU A 35 16.41 12.30 -3.71
N GLU A 36 17.52 13.02 -3.64
CA GLU A 36 17.85 14.07 -4.60
C GLU A 36 17.86 13.54 -6.04
N GLY A 37 17.21 14.28 -6.94
CA GLY A 37 17.07 13.88 -8.35
C GLY A 37 16.11 12.72 -8.61
N LYS A 38 15.44 12.16 -7.59
CA LYS A 38 14.48 11.05 -7.76
C LYS A 38 13.15 11.26 -7.04
N ILE A 39 13.18 11.60 -5.75
CA ILE A 39 11.99 11.64 -4.88
C ILE A 39 11.99 12.97 -4.13
N THR A 40 11.03 13.83 -4.44
CA THR A 40 10.91 15.14 -3.79
C THR A 40 10.28 15.05 -2.41
N ASP A 41 9.36 14.10 -2.20
CA ASP A 41 8.71 13.85 -0.91
C ASP A 41 8.15 12.41 -0.88
N GLY A 42 8.75 11.55 -0.06
CA GLY A 42 8.35 10.16 0.14
C GLY A 42 7.86 9.92 1.56
N ALA A 43 6.79 9.15 1.72
CA ALA A 43 6.24 8.82 3.04
C ALA A 43 5.63 7.41 3.08
N MET A 44 5.86 6.70 4.19
CA MET A 44 5.22 5.41 4.49
C MET A 44 4.12 5.62 5.52
N PHE A 45 2.91 5.19 5.18
CA PHE A 45 1.75 5.14 6.06
C PHE A 45 1.42 3.69 6.41
N VAL A 46 0.70 3.52 7.51
CA VAL A 46 0.29 2.21 8.01
C VAL A 46 -1.22 2.17 8.19
N PHE A 47 -1.82 1.10 7.74
CA PHE A 47 -3.19 0.69 8.04
C PHE A 47 -3.14 -0.41 9.09
N ALA A 48 -3.88 -0.20 10.18
CA ALA A 48 -3.79 -1.02 11.38
C ALA A 48 -5.16 -1.46 11.88
N HIS A 49 -5.19 -2.67 12.46
CA HIS A 49 -6.30 -3.13 13.28
C HIS A 49 -5.96 -2.88 14.76
N GLY A 50 -6.66 -1.93 15.38
CA GLY A 50 -6.30 -1.43 16.71
C GLY A 50 -4.90 -0.81 16.73
N THR A 51 -3.96 -1.46 17.41
CA THR A 51 -2.54 -1.09 17.47
C THR A 51 -1.65 -1.95 16.58
N ASN A 52 -2.19 -2.98 15.91
CA ASN A 52 -1.40 -3.90 15.09
C ASN A 52 -1.31 -3.41 13.63
N PRO A 53 -0.12 -3.11 13.09
CA PRO A 53 0.07 -2.82 11.67
C PRO A 53 -0.24 -4.04 10.81
N GLU A 54 -1.13 -3.88 9.82
CA GLU A 54 -1.49 -4.97 8.91
C GLU A 54 -1.05 -4.68 7.46
N CYS A 55 -0.99 -3.41 7.06
CA CYS A 55 -0.59 -3.01 5.71
C CYS A 55 0.20 -1.70 5.71
N GLY A 56 1.26 -1.63 4.92
CA GLY A 56 2.01 -0.42 4.62
C GLY A 56 1.60 0.17 3.26
N VAL A 57 1.49 1.49 3.18
CA VAL A 57 1.31 2.22 1.91
C VAL A 57 2.42 3.25 1.78
N LEU A 58 3.25 3.07 0.77
CA LEU A 58 4.30 4.02 0.39
C LEU A 58 3.73 4.99 -0.64
N VAL A 59 3.96 6.29 -0.44
CA VAL A 59 3.59 7.34 -1.40
C VAL A 59 4.83 8.19 -1.68
N GLU A 60 5.17 8.36 -2.95
CA GLU A 60 6.34 9.13 -3.40
C GLU A 60 5.91 10.18 -4.41
N ALA A 61 6.19 11.44 -4.15
CA ALA A 61 6.21 12.47 -5.19
C ALA A 61 7.58 12.52 -5.87
N TYR A 62 7.56 12.70 -7.18
CA TYR A 62 8.74 12.85 -8.02
C TYR A 62 8.46 13.88 -9.12
N GLN A 63 9.52 14.32 -9.80
CA GLN A 63 9.42 15.17 -10.99
C GLN A 63 10.00 14.43 -12.18
N ASP A 64 9.31 14.49 -13.31
CA ASP A 64 9.78 14.04 -14.61
C ASP A 64 9.56 15.13 -15.68
N ASP A 65 9.86 14.84 -16.94
CA ASP A 65 9.70 15.79 -18.06
C ASP A 65 8.25 16.26 -18.24
N ALA A 66 7.26 15.53 -17.72
CA ALA A 66 5.85 15.88 -17.76
C ALA A 66 5.38 16.64 -16.50
N GLY A 67 6.27 16.90 -15.54
CA GLY A 67 6.02 17.71 -14.35
C GLY A 67 6.01 16.92 -13.05
N ALA A 68 5.33 17.47 -12.03
CA ALA A 68 5.21 16.84 -10.73
C ALA A 68 4.19 15.69 -10.78
N ARG A 69 4.61 14.50 -10.35
CA ARG A 69 3.81 13.28 -10.32
C ARG A 69 3.93 12.60 -8.95
N TYR A 70 3.07 11.64 -8.70
CA TYR A 70 3.21 10.74 -7.56
C TYR A 70 3.02 9.29 -7.99
N ARG A 71 3.60 8.39 -7.21
CA ARG A 71 3.40 6.94 -7.30
C ARG A 71 3.20 6.36 -5.91
N TYR A 72 2.68 5.14 -5.86
CA TYR A 72 2.48 4.44 -4.60
C TYR A 72 2.85 2.96 -4.70
N ALA A 73 3.08 2.35 -3.54
CA ALA A 73 3.22 0.90 -3.40
C ALA A 73 2.45 0.44 -2.15
N VAL A 74 1.83 -0.73 -2.24
CA VAL A 74 1.09 -1.35 -1.13
C VAL A 74 1.81 -2.63 -0.73
N ALA A 75 2.05 -2.78 0.57
CA ALA A 75 2.83 -3.89 1.11
C ALA A 75 2.13 -4.54 2.31
N PRO A 76 2.01 -5.88 2.35
CA PRO A 76 1.44 -6.57 3.49
C PRO A 76 2.40 -6.60 4.67
N MET A 77 1.85 -6.38 5.87
CA MET A 77 2.48 -6.64 7.17
C MET A 77 1.77 -7.79 7.92
N SER A 78 0.62 -8.23 7.40
CA SER A 78 -0.17 -9.40 7.82
C SER A 78 0.20 -10.66 7.02
N ILE A 79 -0.11 -11.84 7.59
CA ILE A 79 -0.13 -13.13 6.86
C ILE A 79 -1.49 -13.41 6.22
N TYR A 80 -2.52 -12.68 6.62
CA TYR A 80 -3.87 -12.88 6.13
C TYR A 80 -4.06 -12.24 4.75
N GLN A 81 -5.24 -12.48 4.19
CA GLN A 81 -5.61 -11.88 2.92
C GLN A 81 -5.91 -10.41 3.14
N LEU A 82 -5.33 -9.56 2.30
CA LEU A 82 -5.56 -8.12 2.29
C LEU A 82 -6.04 -7.67 0.93
N GLN A 83 -6.89 -6.65 0.92
CA GLN A 83 -7.26 -5.93 -0.29
C GLN A 83 -7.16 -4.43 -0.04
N ALA A 84 -6.58 -3.71 -1.00
CA ALA A 84 -6.49 -2.26 -0.99
C ALA A 84 -7.21 -1.67 -2.21
N ARG A 85 -7.98 -0.63 -1.95
CA ARG A 85 -8.61 0.21 -2.97
C ARG A 85 -8.03 1.61 -2.89
N TYR A 86 -7.88 2.27 -4.03
CA TYR A 86 -7.56 3.69 -4.13
C TYR A 86 -8.72 4.39 -4.82
N LYS A 87 -9.31 5.42 -4.19
CA LYS A 87 -10.52 6.09 -4.70
C LYS A 87 -11.62 5.10 -5.12
N ASN A 88 -11.86 4.08 -4.30
CA ASN A 88 -12.80 2.95 -4.50
C ASN A 88 -12.44 1.94 -5.60
N ALA A 89 -11.43 2.18 -6.43
CA ALA A 89 -10.96 1.22 -7.41
C ALA A 89 -10.02 0.19 -6.75
N PRO A 90 -10.18 -1.12 -7.00
CA PRO A 90 -9.24 -2.12 -6.51
C PRO A 90 -7.88 -1.90 -7.17
N VAL A 91 -6.81 -1.78 -6.37
CA VAL A 91 -5.45 -1.52 -6.89
C VAL A 91 -4.44 -2.58 -6.46
N TRP A 92 -4.76 -3.34 -5.41
CA TRP A 92 -3.85 -4.35 -4.90
C TRP A 92 -4.60 -5.37 -4.03
N SER A 93 -4.16 -6.62 -4.09
CA SER A 93 -4.61 -7.68 -3.17
C SER A 93 -3.52 -8.71 -2.97
N VAL A 94 -3.52 -9.35 -1.80
CA VAL A 94 -2.71 -10.54 -1.56
C VAL A 94 -3.54 -11.61 -0.88
N GLU A 95 -3.42 -12.83 -1.36
CA GLU A 95 -4.02 -14.02 -0.74
C GLU A 95 -3.41 -14.31 0.63
N ARG A 96 -4.13 -15.05 1.47
CA ARG A 96 -3.59 -15.56 2.73
C ARG A 96 -2.30 -16.35 2.46
N ARG A 97 -1.25 -16.00 3.18
CA ARG A 97 0.05 -16.64 3.09
C ARG A 97 0.11 -17.80 4.06
N HIS A 98 0.40 -18.99 3.54
CA HIS A 98 0.66 -20.16 4.38
C HIS A 98 2.12 -20.19 4.78
N THR A 99 2.39 -20.30 6.09
CA THR A 99 3.75 -20.51 6.60
C THR A 99 4.14 -21.99 6.41
N GLY A 100 5.25 -22.23 5.73
CA GLY A 100 5.74 -23.57 5.38
C GLY A 100 7.10 -23.51 4.69
N ARG A 101 7.76 -24.65 4.47
CA ARG A 101 9.16 -24.77 3.99
C ARG A 101 9.45 -24.07 2.64
N ASN A 102 8.40 -23.66 1.90
CA ASN A 102 8.44 -23.00 0.59
C ASN A 102 7.57 -21.72 0.52
N ALA A 103 7.26 -21.08 1.65
CA ALA A 103 6.45 -19.86 1.64
C ALA A 103 7.21 -18.72 0.94
N ARG A 104 6.58 -18.06 -0.05
CA ARG A 104 7.14 -16.87 -0.72
C ARG A 104 7.53 -15.84 0.35
N SER A 105 8.80 -15.46 0.39
CA SER A 105 9.34 -14.46 1.31
C SER A 105 8.54 -13.16 1.24
N TYR A 106 8.37 -12.52 2.40
CA TYR A 106 7.84 -11.16 2.50
C TYR A 106 8.66 -10.23 1.61
N TYR A 107 8.10 -9.79 0.49
CA TYR A 107 8.63 -8.65 -0.25
C TYR A 107 7.49 -7.68 -0.54
N ALA A 108 7.65 -6.44 -0.08
CA ALA A 108 6.98 -5.29 -0.64
C ALA A 108 7.42 -5.20 -2.11
N GLY A 109 6.50 -5.38 -3.05
CA GLY A 109 6.76 -5.08 -4.45
C GLY A 109 6.44 -3.62 -4.70
N VAL A 110 7.32 -2.91 -5.42
CA VAL A 110 6.92 -1.66 -6.08
C VAL A 110 5.84 -2.03 -7.09
N TYR A 111 4.70 -1.35 -7.07
CA TYR A 111 3.72 -1.50 -8.12
C TYR A 111 4.35 -1.01 -9.42
N THR A 112 4.53 -1.94 -10.35
CA THR A 112 4.98 -1.66 -11.71
C THR A 112 3.76 -1.86 -12.60
N PRO A 113 3.20 -0.79 -13.19
CA PRO A 113 2.05 -0.94 -14.06
C PRO A 113 2.37 -1.91 -15.21
N GLU A 114 1.41 -2.78 -15.53
CA GLU A 114 1.54 -3.66 -16.69
C GLU A 114 1.42 -2.84 -18.00
N GLU A 115 1.95 -3.37 -19.09
CA GLU A 115 1.89 -2.71 -20.39
C GLU A 115 0.42 -2.50 -20.81
N GLY A 116 -0.03 -1.25 -20.82
CA GLY A 116 -1.40 -0.86 -21.18
C GLY A 116 -2.34 -0.61 -20.01
N GLU A 117 -1.87 -0.68 -18.76
CA GLU A 117 -2.70 -0.37 -17.59
C GLU A 117 -2.95 1.15 -17.48
N SER A 118 -4.23 1.55 -17.43
CA SER A 118 -4.61 2.95 -17.24
C SER A 118 -4.47 3.35 -15.77
N LEU A 119 -3.50 4.20 -15.46
CA LEU A 119 -3.35 4.74 -14.11
C LEU A 119 -4.46 5.76 -13.82
N PRO A 120 -5.10 5.72 -12.63
CA PRO A 120 -6.03 6.75 -12.23
C PRO A 120 -5.30 8.10 -12.06
N GLU A 121 -5.89 9.18 -12.59
CA GLU A 121 -5.39 10.55 -12.42
C GLU A 121 -5.35 11.01 -10.95
#